data_AF-A0A3C1R0N0-F1
#
_entry.id   AF-A0A3C1R0N0-F1
#
_cell.length_a   1.000
_cell.length_b   1.000
_cell.length_c   1.000
_cell.angle_alpha   90.00
_cell.angle_beta   90.00
_cell.angle_gamma   90.00
#
_symmetry.space_group_name_H-M   'P 1'
#
loop_
_entity.id
_entity.type
_entity.pdbx_description
1 polymer ?
#
loop_
_entity_poly.entity_id
_entity_poly.type
_entity_poly.pdbx_seq_one_letter_code
_entity_poly.pdbx_strand_id
1 'polypeptide(L)'
;MTERAEPDLDKADCYSDRERRVMLGYQGYKQRLLAPLLRLLDRLLVTPDGITWFSVALGAAFVPCYLFVPGPWGLFVAHLLLLAHLIVDGIDGPLARHQGRASSAGSLTDTFGDQLVIVATALAYATAEGFGRAGLHPVTAGCYAVLYDAAVMLAMIRNAMGIPYRFLLRPRNFFYGLMWFDAYGWWGAWSPGIVEGTVWCFNVLLAAAVLFGFVAVRREVARREMAQREAVRHESQRPESERAIDREST
;
A
#
# COMPACT_ATOMS: atom_id res chain seq x y z
N MET A 1 18.85 -35.63 -10.68
CA MET A 1 18.12 -34.96 -9.60
C MET A 1 18.30 -33.48 -9.81
N THR A 2 17.32 -32.82 -10.40
CA THR A 2 17.38 -31.41 -10.75
C THR A 2 17.12 -30.60 -9.48
N GLU A 3 18.18 -30.04 -8.92
CA GLU A 3 18.14 -29.03 -7.88
C GLU A 3 17.31 -27.85 -8.42
N ARG A 4 16.04 -27.76 -8.01
CA ARG A 4 15.23 -26.58 -8.29
C ARG A 4 15.83 -25.47 -7.43
N ALA A 5 16.47 -24.51 -8.09
CA ALA A 5 16.77 -23.23 -7.48
C ALA A 5 15.46 -22.68 -6.90
N GLU A 6 15.35 -22.68 -5.57
CA GLU A 6 14.36 -21.87 -4.89
C GLU A 6 14.59 -20.43 -5.36
N PRO A 7 13.55 -19.70 -5.81
CA PRO A 7 13.72 -18.30 -6.15
C PRO A 7 14.22 -17.60 -4.89
N ASP A 8 15.37 -16.94 -5.02
CA ASP A 8 16.04 -16.07 -4.05
C ASP A 8 15.06 -14.97 -3.60
N LEU A 9 14.18 -15.33 -2.66
CA LEU A 9 13.30 -14.45 -1.90
C LEU A 9 14.07 -13.74 -0.77
N ASP A 10 15.41 -13.85 -0.77
CA ASP A 10 16.30 -13.34 0.28
C ASP A 10 16.80 -11.90 -0.02
N LYS A 11 16.35 -11.29 -1.11
CA LYS A 11 16.64 -9.88 -1.43
C LYS A 11 15.48 -8.97 -1.03
N ALA A 12 15.71 -8.30 0.11
CA ALA A 12 14.98 -7.14 0.64
C ALA A 12 13.67 -7.43 1.39
N ASP A 13 13.78 -8.00 2.60
CA ASP A 13 12.67 -7.99 3.56
C ASP A 13 13.08 -7.22 4.84
N CYS A 14 12.39 -6.12 5.11
CA CYS A 14 12.75 -5.07 6.06
C CYS A 14 12.24 -5.32 7.50
N TYR A 15 12.03 -6.57 7.88
CA TYR A 15 11.44 -6.98 9.17
C TYR A 15 12.47 -7.63 10.08
N SER A 16 12.34 -7.41 11.40
CA SER A 16 13.09 -8.22 12.37
C SER A 16 12.68 -9.70 12.27
N ASP A 17 13.58 -10.65 12.58
CA ASP A 17 13.29 -12.11 12.49
C ASP A 17 12.02 -12.54 13.23
N ARG A 18 11.64 -11.79 14.28
CA ARG A 18 10.43 -12.03 15.07
C ARG A 18 9.16 -11.53 14.35
N GLU A 19 9.20 -10.37 13.70
CA GLU A 19 8.11 -9.83 12.88
C GLU A 19 7.92 -10.65 11.60
N ARG A 20 9.03 -11.12 10.98
CA ARG A 20 9.01 -12.01 9.82
C ARG A 20 8.23 -13.30 10.10
N ARG A 21 8.48 -13.94 11.24
CA ARG A 21 7.75 -15.17 11.65
C ARG A 21 6.25 -14.94 11.85
N VAL A 22 5.87 -13.81 12.47
CA VAL A 22 4.46 -13.47 12.67
C VAL A 22 3.77 -13.16 11.34
N MET A 23 4.44 -12.42 10.45
CA MET A 23 3.93 -12.10 9.12
C MET A 23 3.76 -13.36 8.26
N LEU A 24 4.79 -14.23 8.20
CA LEU A 24 4.72 -15.50 7.48
C LEU A 24 3.65 -16.43 8.05
N GLY A 25 3.49 -16.46 9.38
CA GLY A 25 2.43 -17.21 10.05
C GLY A 25 1.02 -16.72 9.67
N TYR A 26 0.82 -15.40 9.64
CA TYR A 26 -0.45 -14.79 9.24
C TYR A 26 -0.75 -15.01 7.75
N GLN A 27 0.25 -14.90 6.88
CA GLN A 27 0.10 -15.19 5.45
C GLN A 27 -0.22 -16.67 5.21
N GLY A 28 0.45 -17.59 5.91
CA GLY A 28 0.17 -19.02 5.84
C GLY A 28 -1.23 -19.38 6.35
N TYR A 29 -1.70 -18.73 7.42
CA TYR A 29 -3.07 -18.90 7.92
C TYR A 29 -4.11 -18.42 6.89
N LYS A 30 -3.94 -17.21 6.35
CA LYS A 30 -4.82 -16.67 5.28
C LYS A 30 -4.86 -17.60 4.07
N GLN A 31 -3.71 -18.11 3.64
CA GLN A 31 -3.63 -18.99 2.48
C GLN A 31 -4.37 -20.32 2.71
N ARG A 32 -4.33 -20.86 3.93
CA ARG A 32 -5.09 -22.07 4.30
C ARG A 32 -6.60 -21.80 4.34
N LEU A 33 -7.01 -20.69 4.94
CA LEU A 33 -8.42 -20.30 5.01
C LEU A 33 -9.03 -20.08 3.62
N LEU A 34 -8.27 -19.44 2.73
CA LEU A 34 -8.70 -19.13 1.36
C LEU A 34 -8.46 -20.27 0.37
N ALA A 35 -7.80 -21.36 0.76
CA ALA A 35 -7.45 -22.47 -0.13
C ALA A 35 -8.57 -23.02 -1.03
N PRO A 36 -9.84 -23.21 -0.59
CA PRO A 36 -10.90 -23.65 -1.50
C PRO A 36 -11.25 -22.59 -2.55
N LEU A 37 -11.26 -21.31 -2.16
CA LEU A 37 -11.53 -20.20 -3.07
C LEU A 37 -10.39 -20.02 -4.08
N LEU A 38 -9.14 -20.07 -3.64
CA LEU A 38 -7.97 -19.93 -4.51
C LEU A 38 -7.93 -21.03 -5.57
N ARG A 39 -8.24 -22.28 -5.20
CA ARG A 39 -8.34 -23.39 -6.16
C ARG A 39 -9.47 -23.21 -7.17
N LEU A 40 -10.59 -22.62 -6.76
CA LEU A 40 -11.70 -22.32 -7.68
C LEU A 40 -11.31 -21.22 -8.67
N LEU A 41 -10.74 -20.12 -8.17
CA LEU A 41 -10.28 -19.00 -9.01
C LEU A 41 -9.20 -19.45 -9.99
N ASP A 42 -8.29 -20.31 -9.56
CA ASP A 42 -7.26 -20.89 -10.42
C ASP A 42 -7.85 -21.77 -11.54
N ARG A 43 -8.85 -22.60 -11.23
CA ARG A 43 -9.59 -23.39 -12.23
C ARG A 43 -10.35 -22.52 -13.23
N LEU A 44 -10.81 -21.34 -12.79
CA LEU A 44 -11.48 -20.36 -13.64
C LEU A 44 -10.50 -19.47 -14.43
N LEU A 45 -9.18 -19.75 -14.35
CA LEU A 45 -8.11 -18.99 -15.02
C LEU A 45 -8.12 -17.50 -14.69
N VAL A 46 -8.60 -17.14 -13.50
CA VAL A 46 -8.62 -15.76 -13.03
C VAL A 46 -7.18 -15.32 -12.72
N THR A 47 -6.80 -14.15 -13.24
CA THR A 47 -5.47 -13.56 -13.03
C THR A 47 -5.45 -12.70 -11.76
N PRO A 48 -4.31 -12.60 -11.04
CA PRO A 48 -4.18 -11.72 -9.88
C PRO A 48 -4.45 -10.26 -10.25
N ASP A 49 -3.85 -9.77 -11.35
CA ASP A 49 -4.09 -8.40 -11.84
C ASP A 49 -5.58 -8.15 -12.16
N GLY A 50 -6.29 -9.17 -12.65
CA GLY A 50 -7.73 -9.09 -12.89
C GLY A 50 -8.53 -8.92 -11.60
N ILE A 51 -8.13 -9.61 -10.52
CA ILE A 51 -8.71 -9.41 -9.17
C ILE A 51 -8.42 -8.00 -8.67
N THR A 52 -7.21 -7.50 -8.82
CA THR A 52 -6.83 -6.13 -8.42
C THR A 52 -7.70 -5.10 -9.13
N TRP A 53 -7.81 -5.14 -10.47
CA TRP A 53 -8.64 -4.19 -11.22
C TRP A 53 -10.13 -4.33 -10.92
N PHE A 54 -10.62 -5.55 -10.67
CA PHE A 54 -11.98 -5.76 -10.23
C PHE A 54 -12.23 -5.14 -8.85
N SER A 55 -11.29 -5.28 -7.92
CA SER A 55 -11.31 -4.63 -6.61
C SER A 55 -11.36 -3.10 -6.76
N VAL A 56 -10.53 -2.52 -7.63
CA VAL A 56 -10.52 -1.08 -7.93
C VAL A 56 -11.88 -0.63 -8.48
N ALA A 57 -12.49 -1.40 -9.39
CA ALA A 57 -13.80 -1.08 -9.94
C ALA A 57 -14.89 -1.05 -8.85
N LEU A 58 -14.88 -2.02 -7.92
CA LEU A 58 -15.78 -2.03 -6.76
C LEU A 58 -15.55 -0.79 -5.87
N GLY A 59 -14.29 -0.47 -5.59
CA GLY A 59 -13.92 0.70 -4.80
C GLY A 59 -14.32 2.02 -5.48
N ALA A 60 -14.13 2.14 -6.80
CA ALA A 60 -14.53 3.32 -7.56
C ALA A 60 -16.06 3.47 -7.64
N ALA A 61 -16.80 2.36 -7.70
CA ALA A 61 -18.27 2.36 -7.69
C ALA A 61 -18.87 2.90 -6.38
N PHE A 62 -18.09 2.94 -5.29
CA PHE A 62 -18.46 3.66 -4.07
C PHE A 62 -18.85 5.11 -4.38
N VAL A 63 -18.07 5.83 -5.19
CA VAL A 63 -18.23 7.28 -5.40
C VAL A 63 -19.63 7.64 -5.94
N PRO A 64 -20.08 7.10 -7.08
CA PRO A 64 -21.40 7.44 -7.60
C PRO A 64 -22.54 6.93 -6.70
N CYS A 65 -22.38 5.76 -6.08
CA CYS A 65 -23.38 5.25 -5.13
C CYS A 65 -23.49 6.16 -3.90
N TYR A 66 -22.35 6.59 -3.37
CA TYR A 66 -22.29 7.46 -2.21
C TYR A 66 -22.80 8.85 -2.53
N LEU A 67 -22.49 9.45 -3.68
CA LEU A 67 -22.86 10.85 -3.95
C LEU A 67 -24.23 11.03 -4.60
N PHE A 68 -24.71 10.07 -5.39
CA PHE A 68 -25.88 10.30 -6.24
C PHE A 68 -27.08 9.40 -5.92
N VAL A 69 -26.92 8.27 -5.23
CA VAL A 69 -28.04 7.38 -4.92
C VAL A 69 -28.72 7.80 -3.61
N PRO A 70 -29.92 8.38 -3.65
CA PRO A 70 -30.54 8.97 -2.47
C PRO A 70 -30.97 7.91 -1.44
N GLY A 71 -31.08 8.35 -0.20
CA GLY A 71 -31.64 7.56 0.90
C GLY A 71 -30.65 6.57 1.54
N PRO A 72 -31.09 5.90 2.63
CA PRO A 72 -30.23 5.03 3.43
C PRO A 72 -29.75 3.79 2.66
N TRP A 73 -30.54 3.33 1.67
CA TRP A 73 -30.16 2.21 0.83
C TRP A 73 -28.95 2.52 -0.07
N GLY A 74 -28.89 3.74 -0.63
CA GLY A 74 -27.75 4.18 -1.43
C GLY A 74 -26.45 4.22 -0.62
N LEU A 75 -26.53 4.77 0.60
CA LEU A 75 -25.42 4.73 1.55
C LEU A 75 -25.00 3.29 1.87
N PHE A 76 -25.96 2.38 2.05
CA PHE A 76 -25.69 0.99 2.43
C PHE A 76 -24.96 0.25 1.32
N VAL A 77 -25.47 0.37 0.10
CA VAL A 77 -24.83 -0.19 -1.10
C VAL A 77 -23.43 0.40 -1.30
N ALA A 78 -23.24 1.71 -1.12
CA ALA A 78 -21.93 2.35 -1.24
C ALA A 78 -20.91 1.71 -0.28
N HIS A 79 -21.21 1.64 1.02
CA HIS A 79 -20.30 1.04 1.99
C HIS A 79 -20.10 -0.45 1.78
N LEU A 80 -21.11 -1.17 1.28
CA LEU A 80 -20.98 -2.58 0.93
C LEU A 80 -20.00 -2.77 -0.24
N LEU A 81 -20.02 -1.89 -1.25
CA LEU A 81 -19.05 -1.88 -2.35
C LEU A 81 -17.63 -1.61 -1.83
N LEU A 82 -17.47 -0.67 -0.91
CA LEU A 82 -16.17 -0.35 -0.32
C LEU A 82 -15.63 -1.50 0.55
N LEU A 83 -16.52 -2.18 1.30
CA LEU A 83 -16.18 -3.39 2.04
C LEU A 83 -15.84 -4.55 1.10
N ALA A 84 -16.58 -4.71 0.00
CA ALA A 84 -16.29 -5.72 -1.02
C ALA A 84 -14.91 -5.47 -1.65
N HIS A 85 -14.56 -4.21 -1.95
CA HIS A 85 -13.22 -3.82 -2.37
C HIS A 85 -12.16 -4.29 -1.35
N LEU A 86 -12.27 -3.94 -0.07
CA LEU A 86 -11.31 -4.39 0.95
C LEU A 86 -11.13 -5.92 1.02
N ILE A 87 -12.21 -6.67 0.84
CA ILE A 87 -12.19 -8.14 0.89
C ILE A 87 -11.52 -8.70 -0.36
N VAL A 88 -11.90 -8.22 -1.55
CA VAL A 88 -11.39 -8.70 -2.84
C VAL A 88 -9.92 -8.33 -3.02
N ASP A 89 -9.53 -7.13 -2.62
CA ASP A 89 -8.15 -6.65 -2.54
C ASP A 89 -7.25 -7.62 -1.75
N GLY A 90 -7.75 -8.16 -0.65
CA GLY A 90 -7.01 -9.13 0.15
C GLY A 90 -6.75 -10.50 -0.50
N ILE A 91 -7.30 -10.78 -1.69
CA ILE A 91 -7.24 -12.08 -2.37
C ILE A 91 -6.13 -12.15 -3.42
N ASP A 92 -5.76 -11.04 -4.05
CA ASP A 92 -4.84 -11.02 -5.19
C ASP A 92 -3.43 -11.55 -4.83
N GLY A 93 -2.88 -11.18 -3.67
CA GLY A 93 -1.59 -11.61 -3.17
C GLY A 93 -1.55 -13.10 -2.87
N PRO A 94 -2.51 -13.65 -2.09
CA PRO A 94 -2.66 -15.10 -1.92
C PRO A 94 -2.83 -15.85 -3.25
N LEU A 95 -3.60 -15.31 -4.20
CA LEU A 95 -3.79 -15.92 -5.53
C LEU A 95 -2.48 -15.91 -6.33
N ALA A 96 -1.75 -14.81 -6.36
CA ALA A 96 -0.46 -14.70 -7.02
C ALA A 96 0.56 -15.69 -6.44
N ARG A 97 0.60 -15.88 -5.12
CA ARG A 97 1.44 -16.90 -4.48
C ARG A 97 0.98 -18.33 -4.80
N HIS A 98 -0.34 -18.57 -4.83
CA HIS A 98 -0.89 -19.87 -5.18
C HIS A 98 -0.53 -20.28 -6.61
N GLN A 99 -0.56 -19.33 -7.54
CA GLN A 99 -0.25 -19.53 -8.97
C GLN A 99 1.25 -19.42 -9.31
N GLY A 100 2.12 -19.11 -8.34
CA GLY A 100 3.54 -18.87 -8.60
C GLY A 100 3.83 -17.62 -9.44
N ARG A 101 2.93 -16.62 -9.41
CA ARG A 101 3.00 -15.36 -10.19
C ARG A 101 3.27 -14.12 -9.34
N ALA A 102 3.68 -14.29 -8.08
CA ALA A 102 4.03 -13.17 -7.21
C ALA A 102 5.22 -12.37 -7.79
N SER A 103 5.07 -11.05 -7.93
CA SER A 103 6.09 -10.19 -8.53
C SER A 103 6.05 -8.77 -7.95
N SER A 104 7.16 -8.05 -8.07
CA SER A 104 7.24 -6.62 -7.70
C SER A 104 6.35 -5.74 -8.57
N ALA A 105 6.18 -6.09 -9.85
CA ALA A 105 5.27 -5.39 -10.76
C ALA A 105 3.81 -5.53 -10.32
N GLY A 106 3.37 -6.74 -9.95
CA GLY A 106 2.03 -6.97 -9.40
C GLY A 106 1.81 -6.19 -8.10
N SER A 107 2.80 -6.17 -7.20
CA SER A 107 2.73 -5.40 -5.96
C SER A 107 2.63 -3.88 -6.20
N LEU A 108 3.26 -3.35 -7.26
CA LEU A 108 3.12 -1.96 -7.66
C LEU A 108 1.71 -1.67 -8.19
N THR A 109 1.17 -2.55 -9.04
CA THR A 109 -0.21 -2.44 -9.56
C THR A 109 -1.25 -2.46 -8.45
N ASP A 110 -1.12 -3.39 -7.51
CA ASP A 110 -1.93 -3.49 -6.29
C ASP A 110 -1.91 -2.17 -5.49
N THR A 111 -0.70 -1.71 -5.14
CA THR A 111 -0.54 -0.46 -4.37
C THR A 111 -1.11 0.76 -5.11
N PHE A 112 -0.94 0.83 -6.43
CA PHE A 112 -1.47 1.91 -7.25
C PHE A 112 -2.99 1.90 -7.30
N GLY A 113 -3.59 0.73 -7.54
CA GLY A 113 -5.05 0.56 -7.53
C GLY A 113 -5.66 0.96 -6.20
N ASP A 114 -5.04 0.54 -5.11
CA ASP A 114 -5.39 0.94 -3.75
C ASP A 114 -5.40 2.47 -3.57
N GLN A 115 -4.33 3.16 -3.98
CA GLN A 115 -4.25 4.63 -3.86
C GLN A 115 -5.33 5.32 -4.68
N LEU A 116 -5.65 4.84 -5.89
CA LEU A 116 -6.74 5.40 -6.69
C LEU A 116 -8.07 5.36 -5.94
N VAL A 117 -8.39 4.25 -5.27
CA VAL A 117 -9.63 4.14 -4.49
C VAL A 117 -9.59 5.06 -3.27
N ILE A 118 -8.45 5.18 -2.58
CA ILE A 118 -8.33 6.06 -1.43
C ILE A 118 -8.51 7.53 -1.83
N VAL A 119 -7.86 7.98 -2.91
CA VAL A 119 -8.03 9.34 -3.43
C VAL A 119 -9.47 9.58 -3.87
N ALA A 120 -10.08 8.63 -4.60
CA ALA A 120 -11.46 8.74 -5.05
C ALA A 120 -12.45 8.83 -3.86
N THR A 121 -12.28 8.00 -2.84
CA THR A 121 -13.12 8.00 -1.63
C THR A 121 -12.92 9.27 -0.81
N ALA A 122 -11.69 9.75 -0.63
CA ALA A 122 -11.39 11.00 0.06
C ALA A 122 -12.02 12.21 -0.66
N LEU A 123 -11.91 12.28 -1.99
CA LEU A 123 -12.55 13.35 -2.78
C LEU A 123 -14.07 13.28 -2.74
N ALA A 124 -14.65 12.08 -2.80
CA ALA A 124 -16.09 11.91 -2.63
C ALA A 124 -16.53 12.45 -1.27
N TYR A 125 -15.80 12.08 -0.21
CA TYR A 125 -16.11 12.52 1.16
C TYR A 125 -15.91 14.02 1.37
N ALA A 126 -14.96 14.65 0.67
CA ALA A 126 -14.74 16.10 0.67
C ALA A 126 -15.93 16.90 0.08
N THR A 127 -16.70 16.29 -0.82
CA THR A 127 -17.82 16.94 -1.51
C THR A 127 -19.19 16.50 -1.00
N ALA A 128 -19.22 15.46 -0.16
CA ALA A 128 -20.44 14.78 0.28
C ALA A 128 -21.45 15.69 0.99
N GLU A 129 -20.98 16.68 1.76
CA GLU A 129 -21.86 17.64 2.44
C GLU A 129 -22.72 18.44 1.44
N GLY A 130 -22.17 18.78 0.27
CA GLY A 130 -22.92 19.43 -0.82
C GLY A 130 -24.03 18.55 -1.41
N PHE A 131 -23.94 17.23 -1.21
CA PHE A 131 -24.95 16.25 -1.59
C PHE A 131 -25.83 15.82 -0.40
N GLY A 132 -25.78 16.54 0.73
CA GLY A 132 -26.57 16.25 1.93
C GLY A 132 -26.14 14.98 2.65
N ARG A 133 -24.86 14.60 2.56
CA ARG A 133 -24.29 13.42 3.22
C ARG A 133 -23.17 13.79 4.18
N ALA A 134 -22.88 12.88 5.11
CA ALA A 134 -21.71 12.98 5.95
C ALA A 134 -20.45 13.11 5.09
N GLY A 135 -19.56 14.01 5.48
CA GLY A 135 -18.37 14.35 4.72
C GLY A 135 -17.28 14.89 5.62
N LEU A 136 -16.11 15.10 5.03
CA LEU A 136 -15.01 15.79 5.69
C LEU A 136 -14.87 17.18 5.10
N HIS A 137 -14.27 18.07 5.89
CA HIS A 137 -13.84 19.34 5.35
C HIS A 137 -12.85 19.11 4.18
N PRO A 138 -12.97 19.82 3.03
CA PRO A 138 -12.17 19.55 1.85
C PRO A 138 -10.65 19.60 2.08
N VAL A 139 -10.19 20.49 2.96
CA VAL A 139 -8.77 20.58 3.33
C VAL A 139 -8.30 19.33 4.05
N THR A 140 -9.11 18.78 4.94
CA THR A 140 -8.76 17.61 5.75
C THR A 140 -8.68 16.36 4.91
N ALA A 141 -9.67 16.16 4.03
CA ALA A 141 -9.66 15.09 3.04
C ALA A 141 -8.50 15.23 2.03
N GLY A 142 -8.23 16.44 1.54
CA GLY A 142 -7.12 16.71 0.64
C GLY A 142 -5.75 16.44 1.27
N CYS A 143 -5.54 16.89 2.51
CA CYS A 143 -4.34 16.56 3.28
C CYS A 143 -4.19 15.05 3.48
N TYR A 144 -5.28 14.35 3.80
CA TYR A 144 -5.25 12.90 3.97
C TYR A 144 -4.82 12.17 2.71
N ALA A 145 -5.43 12.48 1.56
CA ALA A 145 -5.08 11.88 0.28
C ALA A 145 -3.60 12.09 -0.07
N VAL A 146 -3.12 13.35 -0.02
CA VAL A 146 -1.75 13.70 -0.41
C VAL A 146 -0.72 13.10 0.55
N LEU A 147 -0.93 13.23 1.86
CA LEU A 147 0.03 12.75 2.85
C LEU A 147 0.09 11.22 2.85
N TYR A 148 -1.04 10.54 2.62
CA TYR A 148 -1.06 9.10 2.57
C TYR A 148 -0.36 8.55 1.32
N ASP A 149 -0.64 9.12 0.14
CA ASP A 149 0.06 8.78 -1.10
C ASP A 149 1.57 8.98 -0.96
N ALA A 150 1.99 10.13 -0.42
CA ALA A 150 3.40 10.43 -0.18
C ALA A 150 4.05 9.43 0.80
N ALA A 151 3.33 9.06 1.87
CA ALA A 151 3.83 8.10 2.85
C ALA A 151 4.00 6.70 2.24
N VAL A 152 3.03 6.25 1.44
CA VAL A 152 3.09 4.96 0.75
C VAL A 152 4.18 4.95 -0.30
N MET A 153 4.29 5.99 -1.13
CA MET A 153 5.34 6.12 -2.13
C MET A 153 6.74 6.08 -1.49
N LEU A 154 6.95 6.82 -0.40
CA LEU A 154 8.21 6.76 0.35
C LEU A 154 8.46 5.38 0.95
N ALA A 155 7.40 4.68 1.41
CA ALA A 155 7.53 3.31 1.89
C ALA A 155 7.99 2.36 0.78
N MET A 156 7.45 2.49 -0.44
CA MET A 156 7.87 1.71 -1.60
C MET A 156 9.31 2.00 -2.01
N ILE A 157 9.71 3.27 -2.07
CA ILE A 157 11.09 3.65 -2.39
C ILE A 157 12.06 3.11 -1.34
N ARG A 158 11.71 3.22 -0.05
CA ARG A 158 12.52 2.66 1.05
C ARG A 158 12.64 1.15 0.94
N ASN A 159 11.55 0.46 0.62
CA ASN A 159 11.55 -0.98 0.40
C ASN A 159 12.48 -1.36 -0.77
N ALA A 160 12.41 -0.65 -1.90
CA ALA A 160 13.27 -0.86 -3.05
C ALA A 160 14.76 -0.59 -2.76
N MET A 161 15.07 0.31 -1.81
CA MET A 161 16.43 0.57 -1.37
C MET A 161 16.92 -0.34 -0.23
N GLY A 162 16.07 -1.21 0.33
CA GLY A 162 16.41 -2.06 1.47
C GLY A 162 16.54 -1.31 2.81
N ILE A 163 15.84 -0.18 2.97
CA ILE A 163 15.89 0.61 4.21
C ILE A 163 14.82 0.09 5.19
N PRO A 164 15.18 -0.39 6.40
CA PRO A 164 14.25 -1.01 7.32
C PRO A 164 13.13 -0.06 7.79
N TYR A 165 11.93 -0.60 8.00
CA TYR A 165 10.75 0.11 8.50
C TYR A 165 10.38 -0.38 9.89
N ARG A 166 10.21 0.52 10.86
CA ARG A 166 9.76 0.14 12.22
C ARG A 166 8.24 0.14 12.37
N PHE A 167 7.53 0.93 11.57
CA PHE A 167 6.08 1.10 11.69
C PHE A 167 5.46 1.57 10.38
N LEU A 168 4.59 0.76 9.77
CA LEU A 168 3.77 1.14 8.62
C LEU A 168 2.31 1.17 9.08
N LEU A 169 1.83 2.35 9.48
CA LEU A 169 0.40 2.55 9.71
C LEU A 169 -0.28 2.56 8.34
N ARG A 170 -1.28 1.71 8.13
CA ARG A 170 -2.20 1.78 6.97
C ARG A 170 -3.55 2.32 7.47
N PRO A 171 -3.76 3.65 7.50
CA PRO A 171 -4.97 4.24 8.05
C PRO A 171 -6.20 3.91 7.21
N ARG A 172 -6.05 3.47 5.95
CA ARG A 172 -7.15 3.12 5.03
C ARG A 172 -8.30 2.36 5.70
N ASN A 173 -8.00 1.26 6.39
CA ASN A 173 -9.04 0.42 7.00
C ASN A 173 -9.77 1.16 8.13
N PHE A 174 -9.04 1.98 8.89
CA PHE A 174 -9.65 2.84 9.92
C PHE A 174 -10.48 3.95 9.28
N PHE A 175 -10.00 4.56 8.20
CA PHE A 175 -10.69 5.61 7.47
C PHE A 175 -12.04 5.11 6.93
N TYR A 176 -12.08 3.94 6.28
CA TYR A 176 -13.34 3.36 5.80
C TYR A 176 -14.28 2.96 6.94
N GLY A 177 -13.73 2.48 8.07
CA GLY A 177 -14.51 2.24 9.29
C GLY A 177 -15.10 3.51 9.89
N LEU A 178 -14.34 4.62 9.87
CA LEU A 178 -14.80 5.94 10.31
C LEU A 178 -15.90 6.48 9.40
N MET A 179 -15.77 6.34 8.07
CA MET A 179 -16.83 6.73 7.14
C MET A 179 -18.13 5.96 7.41
N TRP A 180 -18.03 4.65 7.67
CA TRP A 180 -19.19 3.85 8.05
C TRP A 180 -19.78 4.32 9.38
N PHE A 181 -18.93 4.57 10.37
CA PHE A 181 -19.35 5.10 11.66
C PHE A 181 -20.02 6.47 11.55
N ASP A 182 -19.55 7.36 10.68
CA ASP A 182 -20.13 8.69 10.50
C ASP A 182 -21.46 8.64 9.73
N ALA A 183 -21.55 7.78 8.72
CA ALA A 183 -22.76 7.64 7.90
C ALA A 183 -23.94 6.97 8.64
N TYR A 184 -23.67 6.09 9.60
CA TYR A 184 -24.70 5.35 10.36
C TYR A 184 -24.70 5.63 11.86
N GLY A 185 -23.77 6.44 12.33
CA GLY A 185 -23.51 6.68 13.74
C GLY A 185 -24.73 7.21 14.48
N TRP A 186 -25.14 6.46 15.51
CA TRP A 186 -26.31 6.75 16.36
C TRP A 186 -26.16 7.98 17.27
N TRP A 187 -25.04 8.72 17.19
CA TRP A 187 -24.60 9.71 18.19
C TRP A 187 -24.97 11.17 17.91
N GLY A 188 -25.78 11.44 16.89
CA GLY A 188 -26.25 12.80 16.61
C GLY A 188 -25.11 13.78 16.29
N ALA A 189 -25.28 15.05 16.65
CA ALA A 189 -24.43 16.18 16.24
C ALA A 189 -22.93 16.14 16.63
N TRP A 190 -22.47 15.10 17.34
CA TRP A 190 -21.09 14.96 17.81
C TRP A 190 -20.20 14.17 16.86
N SER A 191 -20.77 13.38 15.93
CA SER A 191 -19.99 12.54 15.01
C SER A 191 -19.05 13.33 14.10
N PRO A 192 -19.44 14.47 13.50
CA PRO A 192 -18.60 15.12 12.49
C PRO A 192 -17.27 15.62 13.08
N GLY A 193 -17.32 16.22 14.28
CA GLY A 193 -16.12 16.71 14.96
C GLY A 193 -15.16 15.61 15.39
N ILE A 194 -15.66 14.42 15.75
CA ILE A 194 -14.83 13.27 16.14
C ILE A 194 -14.14 12.69 14.90
N VAL A 195 -14.87 12.52 13.80
CA VAL A 195 -14.33 11.96 12.56
C VAL A 195 -13.28 12.88 11.98
N GLU A 196 -13.61 14.17 11.84
CA GLU A 196 -12.71 15.23 11.41
C GLU A 196 -11.44 15.28 12.28
N GLY A 197 -11.59 15.31 13.61
CA GLY A 197 -10.47 15.31 14.55
C GLY A 197 -9.59 14.05 14.45
N THR A 198 -10.21 12.89 14.22
CA THR A 198 -9.48 11.62 14.05
C THR A 198 -8.67 11.62 12.75
N VAL A 199 -9.24 12.13 11.65
CA VAL A 199 -8.49 12.25 10.38
C VAL A 199 -7.37 13.27 10.49
N TRP A 200 -7.55 14.37 11.23
CA TRP A 200 -6.45 15.28 11.55
C TRP A 200 -5.31 14.60 12.32
N CYS A 201 -5.63 13.76 13.30
CA CYS A 201 -4.61 12.95 14.00
C CYS A 201 -3.87 12.04 13.01
N PHE A 202 -4.58 11.38 12.09
CA PHE A 202 -3.92 10.59 11.04
C PHE A 202 -3.05 11.45 10.12
N ASN A 203 -3.50 12.65 9.73
CA ASN A 203 -2.71 13.57 8.91
C ASN A 203 -1.41 13.98 9.60
N VAL A 204 -1.43 14.27 10.91
CA VAL A 204 -0.22 14.58 11.67
C VAL A 204 0.75 13.39 11.71
N LEU A 205 0.23 12.18 11.94
CA LEU A 205 1.04 10.96 11.95
C LEU A 205 1.64 10.66 10.57
N LEU A 206 0.86 10.85 9.50
CA LEU A 206 1.30 10.68 8.12
C LEU A 206 2.34 11.72 7.73
N ALA A 207 2.15 12.99 8.11
CA ALA A 207 3.15 14.05 7.89
C ALA A 207 4.49 13.72 8.56
N ALA A 208 4.46 13.22 9.80
CA ALA A 208 5.66 12.72 10.46
C ALA A 208 6.28 11.53 9.70
N ALA A 209 5.47 10.56 9.26
CA ALA A 209 5.94 9.42 8.49
C ALA A 209 6.60 9.83 7.16
N VAL A 210 6.02 10.81 6.44
CA VAL A 210 6.57 11.39 5.23
C VAL A 210 7.91 12.07 5.52
N LEU A 211 7.99 12.90 6.57
CA LEU A 211 9.23 13.60 6.92
C LEU A 211 10.35 12.61 7.28
N PHE A 212 10.07 11.64 8.15
CA PHE A 212 11.06 10.62 8.52
C PHE A 212 11.45 9.75 7.33
N GLY A 213 10.48 9.37 6.49
CA GLY A 213 10.70 8.62 5.27
C GLY A 213 11.62 9.37 4.32
N PHE A 214 11.34 10.64 4.05
CA PHE A 214 12.15 11.50 3.18
C PHE A 214 13.58 11.67 3.70
N VAL A 215 13.75 11.95 4.99
CA VAL A 215 15.09 12.08 5.61
C VAL A 215 15.86 10.77 5.50
N ALA A 216 15.22 9.62 5.72
CA ALA A 216 15.86 8.32 5.59
C ALA A 216 16.32 8.04 4.14
N VAL A 217 15.44 8.30 3.17
CA VAL A 217 15.75 8.16 1.74
C VAL A 217 16.91 9.06 1.34
N ARG A 218 16.84 10.35 1.68
CA ARG A 218 17.87 11.33 1.33
C ARG A 218 19.24 10.95 1.91
N ARG A 219 19.29 10.50 3.17
CA ARG A 219 20.53 10.06 3.81
C ARG A 219 21.13 8.86 3.10
N GLU A 220 20.30 7.90 2.69
CA GLU A 220 20.76 6.72 1.96
C GLU A 220 21.30 7.06 0.58
N VAL A 221 20.60 7.92 -0.18
CA VAL A 221 21.08 8.39 -1.48
C VAL A 221 22.44 9.09 -1.34
N ALA A 222 22.56 10.01 -0.38
CA ALA A 222 23.82 10.70 -0.12
C ALA A 222 24.97 9.74 0.26
N ARG A 223 24.69 8.68 1.04
CA ARG A 223 25.69 7.65 1.37
C ARG A 223 26.16 6.90 0.13
N ARG A 224 25.23 6.50 -0.75
CA ARG A 224 25.56 5.78 -1.99
C ARG A 224 26.38 6.63 -2.95
N GLU A 225 26.02 7.91 -3.09
CA GLU A 225 26.79 8.86 -3.91
C GLU A 225 28.22 9.05 -3.39
N MET A 226 28.41 9.14 -2.06
CA MET A 226 29.75 9.23 -1.47
C MET A 226 30.56 7.96 -1.72
N ALA A 227 29.99 6.78 -1.47
CA ALA A 227 30.66 5.50 -1.72
C ALA A 227 31.05 5.33 -3.20
N GLN A 228 30.19 5.74 -4.13
CA GLN A 228 30.50 5.70 -5.56
C GLN A 228 31.65 6.65 -5.92
N ARG A 229 31.69 7.86 -5.35
CA ARG A 229 32.79 8.81 -5.56
C ARG A 229 34.12 8.29 -5.00
N GLU A 230 34.09 7.64 -3.84
CA GLU A 230 35.27 7.02 -3.22
C GLU A 230 35.79 5.86 -4.06
N ALA A 231 34.90 4.99 -4.57
CA ALA A 231 35.28 3.89 -5.45
C ALA A 231 35.97 4.37 -6.73
N VAL A 232 35.40 5.38 -7.39
CA VAL A 232 36.00 5.99 -8.61
C VAL A 232 37.36 6.64 -8.29
N ARG A 233 37.49 7.32 -7.14
CA ARG A 233 38.78 7.89 -6.72
C ARG A 233 39.81 6.78 -6.48
N HIS A 234 39.45 5.71 -5.78
CA HIS A 234 40.34 4.58 -5.50
C HIS A 234 40.82 3.90 -6.79
N GLU A 235 39.92 3.71 -7.77
CA GLU A 235 40.26 3.14 -9.08
C GLU A 235 41.19 4.07 -9.89
N SER A 236 40.97 5.39 -9.84
CA SER A 236 41.84 6.36 -10.52
C SER A 236 43.26 6.42 -9.95
N GLN A 237 43.42 6.19 -8.64
CA GLN A 237 44.68 6.23 -7.90
C GLN A 237 45.44 4.90 -7.91
N ARG A 238 44.86 3.83 -8.49
CA ARG A 238 45.47 2.50 -8.54
C ARG A 238 46.72 2.51 -9.45
N PRO A 239 47.89 1.98 -9.01
CA PRO A 239 49.12 1.99 -9.82
C PRO A 239 48.91 1.34 -11.21
N GLU A 240 49.54 1.86 -12.26
CA GLU A 240 49.43 1.29 -13.62
C GLU A 240 49.90 -0.18 -13.68
N SER A 241 50.84 -0.57 -12.83
CA SER A 241 51.33 -1.94 -12.72
C SER A 241 50.24 -2.94 -12.27
N GLU A 242 49.32 -2.53 -11.39
CA GLU A 242 48.19 -3.38 -10.99
C GLU A 242 47.10 -3.44 -12.07
N ARG A 243 46.89 -2.35 -12.80
CA ARG A 243 45.92 -2.29 -13.91
C ARG A 243 46.36 -3.14 -15.11
N ALA A 244 47.67 -3.30 -15.32
CA ALA A 244 48.24 -4.15 -16.36
C ALA A 244 48.06 -5.64 -16.07
N ILE A 245 48.20 -6.06 -14.81
CA ILE A 245 48.04 -7.46 -14.38
C ILE A 245 46.59 -7.94 -14.57
N ASP A 246 45.60 -7.12 -14.21
CA ASP A 246 44.18 -7.49 -14.40
C ASP A 246 43.83 -7.64 -15.89
N ARG A 247 44.40 -6.81 -16.79
CA ARG A 247 44.19 -6.88 -18.25
C ARG A 247 44.81 -8.09 -18.92
N GLU A 248 45.91 -8.63 -18.39
CA GLU A 248 46.53 -9.86 -18.91
C GLU A 248 45.85 -11.14 -18.38
N SER A 249 44.96 -11.02 -17.38
CA SER A 249 44.28 -12.16 -16.73
C SER A 249 42.85 -12.44 -17.22
N THR A 250 42.29 -11.55 -18.05
CA THR A 250 41.02 -11.70 -18.78
C THR A 250 41.25 -12.05 -20.24
#